data_AF-A0A7J0ECR0-F1
#
_entry.id   AF-A0A7J0ECR0-F1
#
_cell.length_a   1.000
_cell.length_b   1.000
_cell.length_c   1.000
_cell.angle_alpha   90.00
_cell.angle_beta   90.00
_cell.angle_gamma   90.00
#
_symmetry.space_group_name_H-M   'P 1'
#
loop_
_entity.id
_entity.type
_entity.pdbx_description
1 polymer ?
#
loop_
_entity_poly.entity_id
_entity_poly.type
_entity_poly.pdbx_seq_one_letter_code
_entity_poly.pdbx_strand_id
1 'polypeptide(L)'
;MDDYTREMMDLKTLVTRTLEKKGVLAKIRAELRASVFEAIEEEDRAIEKEEGLPPALLGSCNDRAKQLHASPSGRLLTALVCEYLDWAQLSHTHKSLSARMILEI
;
A
#
# COMPACT_ATOMS: atom_id res chain seq x y z
N MET A 1 -11.14 31.86 -21.92
CA MET A 1 -10.57 31.27 -20.67
C MET A 1 -11.02 29.83 -20.48
N ASP A 2 -12.22 29.51 -20.95
CA ASP A 2 -12.78 28.20 -21.30
C ASP A 2 -11.90 27.33 -22.24
N ASP A 3 -11.33 27.91 -23.29
CA ASP A 3 -10.58 27.14 -24.31
C ASP A 3 -9.30 26.48 -23.73
N TYR A 4 -8.54 27.24 -22.94
CA TYR A 4 -7.38 26.72 -22.20
C TYR A 4 -7.75 25.60 -21.21
N THR A 5 -8.92 25.69 -20.59
CA THR A 5 -9.40 24.67 -19.64
C THR A 5 -9.75 23.38 -20.38
N ARG A 6 -10.28 23.49 -21.59
CA ARG A 6 -10.59 22.36 -22.47
C ARG A 6 -9.33 21.69 -23.00
N GLU A 7 -8.38 22.46 -23.52
CA GLU A 7 -7.08 21.95 -23.97
C GLU A 7 -6.33 21.25 -22.84
N MET A 8 -6.37 21.79 -21.63
CA MET A 8 -5.79 21.16 -20.44
C MET A 8 -6.46 19.83 -20.09
N MET A 9 -7.78 19.72 -20.24
CA MET A 9 -8.52 18.46 -20.04
C MET A 9 -8.15 17.39 -21.07
N ASP A 10 -8.03 17.78 -22.34
CA ASP A 10 -7.64 16.87 -23.42
C ASP A 10 -6.21 16.40 -23.25
N LEU A 11 -5.30 17.30 -22.85
CA LEU A 11 -3.92 16.97 -22.51
C LEU A 11 -3.85 16.00 -21.32
N LYS A 12 -4.59 16.27 -20.24
CA LYS A 12 -4.68 15.36 -19.08
C LYS A 12 -5.18 13.97 -19.48
N THR A 13 -6.18 13.92 -20.36
CA THR A 13 -6.74 12.65 -20.85
C THR A 13 -5.72 11.87 -21.66
N LEU A 14 -4.99 12.54 -22.55
CA LEU A 14 -3.94 11.95 -23.37
C LEU A 14 -2.79 11.40 -22.50
N VAL A 15 -2.32 12.18 -21.54
CA VAL A 15 -1.27 11.78 -20.59
C VAL A 15 -1.72 10.57 -19.78
N THR A 16 -2.95 10.59 -19.25
CA THR A 16 -3.51 9.48 -18.47
C THR A 16 -3.51 8.18 -19.27
N ARG A 17 -4.09 8.19 -20.49
CA ARG A 17 -4.14 7.02 -21.38
C ARG A 17 -2.74 6.51 -21.73
N THR A 18 -1.80 7.42 -21.96
CA THR A 18 -0.41 7.07 -22.29
C THR A 18 0.29 6.37 -21.12
N LEU A 19 0.12 6.89 -19.91
CA LEU A 19 0.69 6.31 -18.69
C LEU A 19 0.05 4.96 -18.35
N GLU A 20 -1.26 4.78 -18.62
CA GLU A 20 -1.96 3.50 -18.48
C GLU A 20 -1.42 2.46 -19.46
N LYS A 21 -1.32 2.83 -20.75
CA LYS A 21 -0.80 1.93 -21.79
C LYS A 21 0.65 1.51 -21.53
N LYS A 22 1.47 2.41 -20.96
CA LYS A 22 2.85 2.11 -20.55
C LYS A 22 2.95 1.35 -19.22
N GLY A 23 1.83 1.11 -18.52
CA GLY A 23 1.80 0.44 -17.22
C GLY A 23 2.31 1.27 -16.04
N VAL A 24 2.84 2.47 -16.28
CA VAL A 24 3.44 3.32 -15.24
C VAL A 24 2.40 4.02 -14.37
N LEU A 25 1.17 4.23 -14.86
CA LEU A 25 0.13 4.87 -14.04
C LEU A 25 -0.27 4.01 -12.84
N ALA A 26 -0.33 2.69 -13.03
CA ALA A 26 -0.62 1.75 -11.95
C ALA A 26 0.50 1.77 -10.89
N LYS A 27 1.76 1.84 -11.34
CA LYS A 27 2.93 1.97 -10.46
C LYS A 27 2.90 3.26 -9.64
N ILE A 28 2.71 4.41 -10.28
CA ILE A 28 2.61 5.71 -9.59
C ILE A 28 1.46 5.71 -8.57
N ARG A 29 0.29 5.15 -8.90
CA ARG A 29 -0.83 5.04 -7.95
C ARG A 29 -0.49 4.14 -6.75
N ALA A 30 0.24 3.05 -6.98
CA ALA A 30 0.67 2.15 -5.91
C ALA A 30 1.70 2.82 -5.00
N GLU A 31 2.68 3.52 -5.57
CA GLU A 31 3.67 4.31 -4.85
C GLU A 31 3.02 5.40 -3.99
N LEU A 32 2.07 6.14 -4.55
CA LEU A 32 1.36 7.18 -3.81
C LEU A 32 0.55 6.60 -2.65
N ARG A 33 -0.16 5.49 -2.88
CA ARG A 33 -0.90 4.80 -1.81
C ARG A 33 0.03 4.32 -0.71
N ALA A 34 1.19 3.78 -1.06
CA ALA A 34 2.19 3.33 -0.09
C ALA A 34 2.77 4.50 0.71
N SER A 35 3.16 5.58 0.05
CA SER A 35 3.73 6.78 0.70
C SER A 35 2.72 7.47 1.62
N VAL A 36 1.44 7.55 1.23
CA VAL A 36 0.39 8.09 2.10
C VAL A 36 0.16 7.18 3.30
N PHE A 37 0.15 5.87 3.10
CA PHE A 37 0.00 4.92 4.21
C PHE A 37 1.17 5.01 5.20
N GLU A 38 2.40 5.12 4.70
CA GLU A 38 3.61 5.30 5.53
C GLU A 38 3.58 6.58 6.36
N ALA A 39 3.18 7.71 5.75
CA ALA A 39 3.03 8.98 6.46
C ALA A 39 1.96 8.92 7.56
N ILE A 40 0.83 8.27 7.26
CA ILE A 40 -0.25 8.06 8.23
C ILE A 40 0.21 7.16 9.38
N GLU A 41 0.94 6.07 9.09
CA GLU A 41 1.49 5.21 10.13
C GLU A 41 2.50 5.93 11.03
N GLU A 42 3.30 6.84 10.48
CA GLU A 42 4.23 7.65 11.26
C GLU A 42 3.51 8.62 12.19
N GLU A 43 2.42 9.21 11.72
CA GLU A 43 1.54 10.06 12.52
C GLU A 43 0.79 9.26 13.60
N ASP A 44 0.21 8.11 13.26
CA ASP A 44 -0.46 7.21 14.21
C ASP A 44 0.52 6.74 15.30
N ARG A 45 1.76 6.37 14.95
CA ARG A 45 2.81 6.02 15.94
C ARG A 45 3.22 7.20 16.82
N ALA A 46 3.25 8.41 16.26
CA ALA A 46 3.53 9.61 17.05
C ALA A 46 2.42 9.86 18.08
N ILE A 47 1.16 9.69 17.68
CA ILE A 47 -0.02 9.82 18.54
C ILE A 47 -0.06 8.71 19.61
N GLU A 48 0.25 7.46 19.28
CA GLU A 48 0.36 6.35 20.23
C GLU A 48 1.37 6.65 21.35
N LYS A 49 2.51 7.25 20.99
CA LYS A 49 3.60 7.57 21.92
C LYS A 49 3.25 8.73 22.86
N GLU A 50 2.37 9.63 22.42
CA GLU A 50 1.95 10.81 23.20
C GLU A 50 0.71 10.56 24.07
N GLU A 51 -0.28 9.81 23.57
CA GLU A 51 -1.61 9.71 24.22
C GLU A 51 -2.03 8.28 24.62
N GLY A 52 -1.25 7.24 24.28
CA GLY A 52 -1.59 5.85 24.63
C GLY A 52 -2.94 5.37 24.07
N LEU A 53 -3.48 6.08 23.08
CA LEU A 53 -4.72 5.76 22.39
C LEU A 53 -4.47 4.64 21.38
N PRO A 54 -5.39 3.66 21.25
CA PRO A 54 -5.27 2.66 20.22
C PRO A 54 -5.37 3.33 18.83
N PRO A 55 -4.47 2.99 17.89
CA PRO A 55 -4.41 3.58 16.56
C PRO A 55 -5.77 3.51 15.85
N ALA A 56 -6.28 4.66 15.42
CA ALA A 56 -7.64 4.82 14.89
C ALA A 56 -7.88 3.99 13.60
N LEU A 57 -6.82 3.59 12.89
CA LEU A 57 -6.88 2.74 11.68
C LEU A 57 -6.64 1.25 11.94
N LEU A 58 -6.23 0.89 13.16
CA LEU A 58 -5.99 -0.48 13.64
C LEU A 58 -7.14 -0.96 14.54
N GLY A 59 -8.28 -0.26 14.54
CA GLY A 59 -9.50 -0.58 15.28
C GLY A 59 -10.20 -1.88 14.89
N SER A 60 -9.66 -2.66 13.95
CA SER A 60 -9.98 -4.09 13.84
C SER A 60 -8.83 -4.80 13.15
N CYS A 61 -7.86 -5.25 13.95
CA CYS A 61 -6.95 -6.30 13.53
C CYS A 61 -7.77 -7.49 13.01
N ASN A 62 -7.39 -8.06 11.87
CA ASN A 62 -8.01 -9.30 11.40
C ASN A 62 -7.46 -10.45 12.28
N ASP A 63 -8.15 -10.80 13.36
CA ASP A 63 -7.74 -11.88 14.29
C ASP A 63 -7.41 -13.18 13.56
N ARG A 64 -8.05 -13.39 12.42
CA ARG A 64 -7.83 -14.52 11.52
C ARG A 64 -6.46 -14.51 10.85
N ALA A 65 -5.91 -13.33 10.53
CA ALA A 65 -4.56 -13.17 10.03
C ALA A 65 -3.53 -13.47 11.13
N LYS A 66 -3.74 -12.96 12.35
CA LYS A 66 -2.88 -13.27 13.51
C LYS A 66 -2.84 -14.77 13.80
N GLN A 67 -4.00 -15.43 13.79
CA GLN A 67 -4.09 -16.88 13.96
C GLN A 67 -3.39 -17.65 12.83
N LEU A 68 -3.47 -17.15 11.59
CA LEU A 68 -2.78 -17.77 10.46
C LEU A 68 -1.25 -17.73 10.67
N HIS A 69 -0.70 -16.57 11.07
CA HIS A 69 0.74 -16.39 11.31
C HIS A 69 1.26 -17.08 12.58
N ALA A 70 0.39 -17.35 13.56
CA ALA A 70 0.74 -18.15 14.74
C ALA A 70 1.16 -19.58 14.34
N SER A 71 0.56 -20.14 13.28
CA SER A 71 0.89 -21.48 12.79
C SER A 71 2.19 -21.51 11.95
N PRO A 72 3.02 -22.56 12.07
CA PRO A 72 4.20 -22.74 11.21
C PRO A 72 3.84 -22.75 9.71
N SER A 73 2.70 -23.36 9.35
CA SER A 73 2.21 -23.43 7.98
C SER A 73 1.79 -22.07 7.42
N GLY A 74 1.21 -21.19 8.23
CA GLY A 74 0.86 -19.83 7.79
C GLY A 74 2.07 -18.91 7.62
N ARG A 75 3.12 -19.09 8.43
CA ARG A 75 4.41 -18.44 8.18
C ARG A 75 5.03 -18.91 6.86
N LEU A 76 5.02 -20.21 6.59
CA LEU A 76 5.50 -20.77 5.32
C LEU A 76 4.70 -20.24 4.13
N LEU A 77 3.36 -20.26 4.22
CA LEU A 77 2.49 -19.72 3.18
C LEU A 77 2.85 -18.26 2.87
N THR A 78 3.10 -17.46 3.89
CA THR A 78 3.40 -16.05 3.65
C THR A 78 4.79 -15.85 3.08
N ALA A 79 5.79 -16.65 3.49
CA ALA A 79 7.10 -16.65 2.86
C ALA A 79 7.02 -16.97 1.35
N LEU A 80 6.21 -17.96 0.98
CA LEU A 80 5.97 -18.31 -0.43
C LEU A 80 5.29 -17.19 -1.21
N VAL A 81 4.32 -16.50 -0.60
CA VAL A 81 3.67 -15.33 -1.22
C VAL A 81 4.67 -14.19 -1.40
N CYS A 82 5.53 -13.93 -0.42
CA CYS A 82 6.58 -12.92 -0.54
C CYS A 82 7.57 -13.25 -1.67
N GLU A 83 8.03 -14.50 -1.74
CA GLU A 83 8.93 -14.98 -2.80
C GLU A 83 8.28 -14.86 -4.20
N TYR A 84 7.00 -15.20 -4.32
CA TYR A 84 6.25 -15.04 -5.56
C TYR A 84 6.12 -13.56 -5.97
N LEU A 85 5.82 -12.67 -5.02
CA LEU A 85 5.70 -11.23 -5.29
C LEU A 85 7.05 -10.62 -5.71
N ASP A 86 8.15 -11.11 -5.14
CA ASP A 86 9.49 -10.70 -5.51
C ASP A 86 9.86 -11.20 -6.92
N TRP A 87 9.60 -12.47 -7.22
CA TRP A 87 9.75 -13.05 -8.55
C TRP A 87 8.93 -12.30 -9.61
N ALA A 88 7.70 -11.91 -9.28
CA ALA A 88 6.80 -11.16 -10.15
C ALA A 88 7.17 -9.66 -10.30
N GLN A 89 8.27 -9.21 -9.66
CA GLN A 89 8.71 -7.81 -9.64
C GLN A 89 7.64 -6.84 -9.09
N LEU A 90 6.77 -7.32 -8.20
CA LEU A 90 5.73 -6.53 -7.54
C LEU A 90 6.26 -5.93 -6.24
N SER A 91 7.36 -5.17 -6.35
CA SER A 91 8.13 -4.66 -5.20
C SER A 91 7.31 -3.79 -4.25
N HIS A 92 6.29 -3.07 -4.76
CA HIS A 92 5.40 -2.25 -3.93
C HIS A 92 4.40 -3.10 -3.14
N THR A 93 3.83 -4.15 -3.76
CA THR A 93 2.92 -5.09 -3.12
C THR A 93 3.67 -5.93 -2.08
N HIS A 94 4.89 -6.35 -2.39
CA HIS A 94 5.78 -7.04 -1.46
C HIS A 94 6.08 -6.17 -0.22
N LYS A 95 6.44 -4.90 -0.42
CA LYS A 95 6.69 -3.95 0.69
C LYS A 95 5.45 -3.75 1.56
N SER A 96 4.28 -3.55 0.96
CA SER A 96 3.02 -3.38 1.71
C SER A 96 2.62 -4.63 2.49
N LEU A 97 2.80 -5.82 1.92
CA LEU A 97 2.52 -7.10 2.59
C LEU A 97 3.52 -7.37 3.74
N SER A 98 4.81 -7.13 3.50
CA SER A 98 5.86 -7.32 4.50
C SER A 98 5.76 -6.32 5.65
N ALA A 99 5.43 -5.06 5.38
CA ALA A 99 5.22 -4.05 6.42
C ALA A 99 4.04 -4.43 7.32
N ARG A 100 2.90 -4.83 6.72
CA ARG A 100 1.75 -5.34 7.47
C ARG A 100 2.05 -6.61 8.26
N MET A 101 2.89 -7.51 7.75
CA MET A 101 3.19 -8.76 8.45
C MET A 101 4.18 -8.60 9.61
N ILE A 102 5.12 -7.64 9.54
CA ILE A 102 6.13 -7.41 10.58
C ILE A 102 5.58 -6.53 11.73
N LEU A 103 4.61 -5.65 11.45
CA LEU A 103 3.98 -4.78 12.45
C LEU A 103 2.79 -5.43 13.18
N GLU A 104 2.23 -6.55 12.69
CA GLU A 104 1.01 -7.18 13.23
C GLU A 104 1.21 -8.56 13.91
N ILE A 105 2.47 -9.02 14.09
CA ILE A 105 2.87 -10.13 14.98
C ILE A 105 3.60 -9.57 16.20
#